data_AF-A0AAU5A8P2-F1
#
_entry.id   AF-A0AAU5A8P2-F1
#
_cell.length_a   1.000
_cell.length_b   1.000
_cell.length_c   1.000
_cell.angle_alpha   90.00
_cell.angle_beta   90.00
_cell.angle_gamma   90.00
#
_symmetry.space_group_name_H-M   'P 1'
#
loop_
_entity.id
_entity.type
_entity.pdbx_description
1 polymer ?
#
loop_
_entity_poly.entity_id
_entity_poly.type
_entity_poly.pdbx_seq_one_letter_code
_entity_poly.pdbx_strand_id
1 'polypeptide(L)'
;MLRALTLKNVGKAPAEFSAYGLMTWEDEQTAAQDATTLESVGEGPDLDATYKPGQSVTGSVILDVARKSGIVSYVGSEDSEAEEPVFTIELPKS
;
A
#
# COMPACT_ATOMS: atom_id res chain seq x y z
N MET A 1 -7.74 1.20 10.94
CA MET A 1 -8.43 0.85 9.69
C MET A 1 -8.19 1.98 8.71
N LEU A 2 -7.33 1.78 7.72
CA LEU A 2 -7.23 2.68 6.58
C LEU A 2 -8.50 2.45 5.72
N ARG A 3 -9.26 3.50 5.44
CA ARG A 3 -10.56 3.36 4.74
C ARG A 3 -10.48 3.64 3.25
N ALA A 4 -9.47 4.36 2.80
CA ALA A 4 -9.29 4.67 1.40
C ALA A 4 -7.81 4.94 1.13
N LEU A 5 -7.28 4.33 0.07
CA LEU A 5 -6.00 4.66 -0.54
C LEU A 5 -6.28 5.23 -1.93
N THR A 6 -5.63 6.34 -2.25
CA THR A 6 -5.67 6.90 -3.61
C THR A 6 -4.32 6.68 -4.26
N LEU A 7 -4.32 5.91 -5.35
CA LEU A 7 -3.14 5.68 -6.18
C LEU A 7 -3.21 6.58 -7.41
N LYS A 8 -2.06 7.14 -7.78
CA LYS A 8 -1.89 7.92 -9.01
C LYS A 8 -0.54 7.58 -9.64
N ASN A 9 -0.57 7.14 -10.89
CA ASN A 9 0.66 7.01 -11.66
C ASN A 9 1.13 8.41 -12.11
N VAL A 10 2.21 8.91 -11.51
CA VAL A 10 2.84 10.20 -11.84
C VAL A 10 3.96 10.07 -12.89
N GLY A 11 4.25 8.84 -13.34
CA GLY A 11 5.26 8.52 -14.33
C GLY A 11 4.79 8.72 -15.77
N LYS A 12 5.67 8.39 -16.71
CA LYS A 12 5.44 8.48 -18.17
C LYS A 12 5.08 7.14 -18.81
N ALA A 13 5.24 6.04 -18.08
CA ALA A 13 4.94 4.67 -18.52
C ALA A 13 3.83 4.06 -17.63
N PRO A 14 3.13 3.01 -18.09
CA PRO A 14 2.27 2.23 -17.22
C PRO A 14 3.04 1.69 -16.01
N ALA A 15 2.38 1.59 -14.85
CA ALA A 15 2.98 1.10 -13.62
C ALA A 15 2.05 0.05 -12.99
N GLU A 16 2.60 -1.07 -12.58
CA GLU A 16 1.87 -2.10 -11.85
C GLU A 16 1.87 -1.78 -10.35
N PHE A 17 0.73 -1.98 -9.72
CA PHE A 17 0.60 -1.98 -8.27
C PHE A 17 -0.05 -3.29 -7.86
N SER A 18 0.51 -3.96 -6.86
CA SER A 18 -0.13 -5.06 -6.15
C SER A 18 0.11 -4.92 -4.67
N ALA A 19 -0.95 -4.92 -3.87
CA ALA A 19 -0.80 -4.75 -2.42
C ALA A 19 -0.32 -6.03 -1.73
N TYR A 20 -0.60 -7.20 -2.32
CA TYR A 20 -0.33 -8.48 -1.71
C TYR A 20 1.19 -8.76 -1.61
N GLY A 21 1.68 -9.00 -0.40
CA GLY A 21 3.08 -9.35 -0.14
C GLY A 21 4.08 -8.21 -0.34
N LEU A 22 3.61 -7.00 -0.67
CA LEU A 22 4.47 -5.83 -0.95
C LEU A 22 4.22 -4.67 0.03
N MET A 23 3.41 -4.90 1.05
CA MET A 23 3.08 -3.95 2.10
C MET A 23 3.62 -4.44 3.43
N THR A 24 4.43 -3.63 4.10
CA THR A 24 4.92 -3.90 5.45
C THR A 24 4.38 -2.87 6.42
N TRP A 25 4.21 -3.26 7.67
CA TRP A 25 3.76 -2.38 8.75
C TRP A 25 4.72 -2.47 9.94
N GLU A 26 5.00 -1.31 10.55
CA GLU A 26 5.76 -1.19 11.80
C GLU A 26 5.17 -0.11 12.72
N ASP A 27 5.52 -0.18 14.00
CA ASP A 27 5.29 0.89 14.96
C ASP A 27 6.47 1.04 15.93
N GLU A 28 6.40 1.98 16.86
CA GLU A 28 7.48 2.25 17.84
C GLU A 28 7.83 1.03 18.71
N GLN A 29 6.98 0.00 18.76
CA GLN A 29 7.11 -1.17 19.63
C GLN A 29 7.22 -2.48 18.85
N THR A 30 7.07 -2.44 17.52
CA THR A 30 6.96 -3.61 16.65
C THR A 30 7.77 -3.36 15.39
N ALA A 31 8.78 -4.20 15.16
CA ALA A 31 9.54 -4.16 13.92
C ALA A 31 8.64 -4.44 12.71
N ALA A 32 9.12 -4.03 11.52
CA ALA A 32 8.46 -4.28 10.26
C ALA A 32 8.04 -5.76 10.10
N GLN A 33 6.76 -5.94 9.78
CA GLN A 33 6.14 -7.23 9.49
C GLN A 33 5.22 -7.09 8.27
N ASP A 34 4.95 -8.21 7.60
CA ASP A 34 4.04 -8.22 6.46
C ASP A 34 2.64 -7.78 6.89
N ALA A 35 2.10 -6.77 6.20
CA ALA A 35 0.73 -6.32 6.37
C ALA A 35 -0.11 -7.07 5.33
N THR A 36 -0.74 -8.17 5.76
CA THR A 36 -1.57 -8.97 4.85
C THR A 36 -2.74 -8.11 4.37
N THR A 37 -2.95 -8.10 3.05
CA THR A 37 -4.12 -7.48 2.43
C THR A 37 -5.21 -8.51 2.23
N LEU A 38 -6.41 -8.23 2.77
CA LEU A 38 -7.59 -9.03 2.44
C LEU A 38 -8.21 -8.47 1.16
N GLU A 39 -7.88 -9.09 0.02
CA GLU A 39 -8.53 -8.80 -1.25
C GLU A 39 -10.06 -8.96 -1.13
N SER A 40 -10.82 -8.11 -1.83
CA SER A 40 -12.29 -8.16 -1.89
C SER A 40 -13.05 -7.91 -0.58
N VAL A 41 -12.36 -7.58 0.53
CA VAL A 41 -13.01 -7.18 1.78
C VAL A 41 -13.00 -5.65 1.83
N GLY A 42 -14.02 -5.01 1.27
CA GLY A 42 -14.14 -3.54 1.27
C GLY A 42 -15.08 -3.02 0.19
N GLU A 43 -15.50 -1.76 0.32
CA GLU A 43 -16.23 -1.06 -0.74
C GLU A 43 -15.23 -0.36 -1.68
N GLY A 44 -15.47 -0.44 -2.98
CA GLY A 44 -14.67 0.26 -4.00
C GLY A 44 -13.97 -0.66 -4.99
N PRO A 45 -13.30 -0.08 -6.00
CA PRO A 45 -12.52 -0.84 -6.98
C PRO A 45 -11.30 -1.48 -6.33
N ASP A 46 -10.92 -2.63 -6.87
CA ASP A 46 -9.62 -3.24 -6.60
C ASP A 46 -8.51 -2.28 -7.03
N LEU A 47 -7.47 -2.19 -6.19
CA LEU A 47 -6.31 -1.36 -6.47
C LEU A 47 -5.22 -2.14 -7.21
N ASP A 48 -5.26 -3.47 -7.18
CA ASP A 48 -4.31 -4.34 -7.86
C ASP A 48 -4.56 -4.28 -9.38
N ALA A 49 -3.72 -3.50 -10.06
CA ALA A 49 -3.91 -3.16 -11.46
C ALA A 49 -2.65 -2.55 -12.08
N THR A 50 -2.63 -2.53 -13.41
CA THR A 50 -1.71 -1.68 -14.18
C THR A 50 -2.34 -0.30 -14.43
N TYR A 51 -1.71 0.74 -13.91
CA TYR A 51 -2.15 2.14 -14.02
C TYR A 51 -1.52 2.82 -15.23
N LYS A 52 -2.34 3.42 -16.10
CA LYS A 52 -1.85 4.27 -17.20
C LYS A 52 -1.23 5.57 -16.65
N PRO A 53 -0.32 6.22 -17.40
CA PRO A 53 0.21 7.54 -17.03
C PRO A 53 -0.91 8.54 -16.71
N GLY A 54 -0.86 9.15 -15.52
CA GLY A 54 -1.86 10.11 -15.03
C GLY A 54 -3.17 9.51 -14.50
N GLN A 55 -3.40 8.20 -14.65
CA GLN A 55 -4.57 7.53 -14.08
C GLN A 55 -4.52 7.59 -12.56
N SER A 56 -5.69 7.82 -11.95
CA SER A 56 -5.86 7.78 -10.50
C SER A 56 -7.11 6.98 -10.13
N VAL A 57 -6.98 6.15 -9.10
CA VAL A 57 -8.07 5.35 -8.54
C VAL A 57 -8.04 5.48 -7.03
N THR A 58 -9.22 5.57 -6.43
CA THR A 58 -9.40 5.47 -4.98
C THR A 58 -10.12 4.17 -4.69
N GLY A 59 -9.53 3.35 -3.82
CA GLY A 59 -10.05 2.05 -3.43
C GLY A 59 -9.79 1.79 -1.94
N SER A 60 -10.30 0.67 -1.45
CA SER A 60 -10.11 0.25 -0.06
C SER A 60 -9.00 -0.78 0.04
N VAL A 61 -8.16 -0.65 1.05
CA VAL A 61 -7.18 -1.68 1.44
C VAL A 61 -7.42 -2.01 2.91
N ILE A 62 -7.70 -3.27 3.20
CA ILE A 62 -7.73 -3.76 4.59
C ILE A 62 -6.39 -4.39 4.89
N LEU A 63 -5.73 -3.82 5.91
CA LEU A 63 -4.46 -4.29 6.42
C LEU A 63 -4.70 -5.07 7.71
N ASP A 64 -4.19 -6.30 7.76
CA ASP A 64 -4.05 -7.03 9.01
C ASP A 64 -2.75 -6.58 9.71
N VAL A 65 -2.89 -5.87 10.82
CA VAL A 65 -1.79 -5.26 11.57
C VAL A 65 -1.98 -5.48 13.06
N ALA A 66 -0.87 -5.58 13.80
CA ALA A 66 -0.94 -5.91 15.23
C ALA A 66 -1.62 -4.82 16.08
N ARG A 67 -1.52 -3.54 15.66
CA ARG A 67 -2.07 -2.39 16.41
C ARG A 67 -2.63 -1.33 15.48
N LYS A 68 -3.53 -0.50 16.02
CA LYS A 68 -3.96 0.74 15.36
C LYS A 68 -2.79 1.74 15.38
N SER A 69 -2.66 2.60 14.37
CA SER A 69 -1.48 3.45 14.11
C SER A 69 -0.32 2.67 13.45
N GLY A 70 0.79 3.37 13.21
CA GLY A 70 2.02 2.82 12.65
C GLY A 70 2.31 3.38 11.27
N ILE A 71 3.35 2.87 10.63
CA ILE A 71 3.73 3.24 9.27
C ILE A 71 3.51 2.01 8.40
N VAL A 72 2.89 2.23 7.23
CA VAL A 72 2.77 1.23 6.18
C VAL A 72 3.68 1.64 5.04
N SER A 73 4.54 0.72 4.61
CA SER A 73 5.51 0.93 3.56
C SER A 73 5.21 0.02 2.39
N TYR A 74 5.20 0.57 1.18
CA TYR A 74 5.08 -0.21 -0.06
C TYR A 74 6.45 -0.40 -0.69
N VAL A 75 6.84 -1.64 -0.91
CA VAL A 75 8.15 -2.03 -1.46
C VAL A 75 8.05 -2.65 -2.86
N GLY A 76 6.87 -2.58 -3.49
CA GLY A 76 6.66 -3.07 -4.85
C GLY A 76 7.38 -2.20 -5.88
N SER A 77 8.60 -2.60 -6.19
CA SER A 77 9.56 -1.91 -7.04
C SER A 77 10.01 -2.82 -8.18
N GLU A 78 10.14 -2.28 -9.40
CA GLU A 78 10.81 -3.00 -10.50
C GLU A 78 12.33 -3.11 -10.28
N ASP A 79 12.88 -2.27 -9.39
CA ASP A 79 14.27 -2.32 -8.95
C ASP A 79 14.39 -3.25 -7.74
N SER A 80 15.00 -4.41 -7.95
CA SER A 80 15.25 -5.42 -6.91
C SER A 80 16.30 -5.00 -5.89
N GLU A 81 17.06 -3.94 -6.16
CA GLU A 81 18.08 -3.38 -5.25
C GLU A 81 17.57 -2.15 -4.51
N ALA A 82 16.30 -1.77 -4.66
CA ALA A 82 15.73 -0.64 -3.96
C ALA A 82 15.81 -0.84 -2.43
N GLU A 83 16.62 -0.01 -1.77
CA GLU A 83 16.80 -0.02 -0.31
C GLU A 83 15.69 0.75 0.42
N GLU A 84 14.96 1.61 -0.31
CA GLU A 84 13.89 2.44 0.24
C GLU A 84 12.51 2.04 -0.30
N PRO A 85 11.44 2.14 0.51
CA PRO A 85 10.09 1.93 0.05
C PRO A 85 9.69 2.97 -1.00
N VAL A 86 8.88 2.56 -1.97
CA VAL A 86 8.35 3.44 -3.03
C VAL A 86 7.48 4.55 -2.44
N PHE A 87 6.70 4.22 -1.40
CA PHE A 87 6.00 5.20 -0.58
C PHE A 87 5.76 4.66 0.83
N THR A 88 5.53 5.58 1.76
CA THR A 88 5.12 5.29 3.14
C THR A 88 3.86 6.07 3.51
N ILE A 89 3.05 5.50 4.39
CA ILE A 89 1.80 6.08 4.87
C ILE A 89 1.74 5.95 6.38
N GLU A 90 1.59 7.06 7.09
CA GLU A 90 1.27 7.04 8.51
C GLU A 90 -0.21 6.69 8.70
N LEU A 91 -0.46 5.63 9.46
CA LEU A 91 -1.80 5.24 9.86
C LEU A 91 -2.31 6.15 10.98
N PRO A 92 -3.60 6.52 10.97
CA PRO A 92 -4.18 7.36 11.99
C PRO A 92 -4.11 6.69 13.38
N LYS A 93 -3.80 7.49 14.40
CA LYS A 93 -3.69 7.04 15.79
C LYS A 93 -5.04 6.61 16.38
N SER A 94 -6.15 7.21 15.94
CA SER A 94 -7.54 6.87 16.31
C SER A 94 -8.53 7.51 15.36
#